data_AF-A0A2I2F881-F1
#
_entry.id   AF-A0A2I2F881-F1
#
_cell.length_a   1.000
_cell.length_b   1.000
_cell.length_c   1.000
_cell.angle_alpha   90.00
_cell.angle_beta   90.00
_cell.angle_gamma   90.00
#
_symmetry.space_group_name_H-M   'P 1'
#
loop_
_entity.id
_entity.type
_entity.pdbx_description
1 polymer ?
#
loop_
_entity_poly.entity_id
_entity_poly.type
_entity_poly.pdbx_seq_one_letter_code
_entity_poly.pdbx_strand_id
1 'polypeptide(L)'
;MHNHLQLSLDYPNRLYAPGDSITGTVTGWDPSSKSSVYLILEGRSKSYLRFKGSFDFRYRDRSPLLYQVIQLKPASSGKSTDGRFTLTIPETTQQGLSKVTELTKKHHYWTHSWPKNEDFELDPGYALPPSMIQPKRINHGAAQDEYGWGHVRYTITAIQSEPDKKKKAKVTGSALKVVWVTTARMSIDAYEQRRAEESVCKEQILMVETLRLNPAVGNRKLSFRESFKGAFSTKPSLHFLPIIAVPKLVVAGSDITLSVCVRAMPINSKKPDQLGYGFPLPPITLEQITLRLKDSTRIRCKGNVVTSEYCGEFADVVVANQTWETKYVFYPTDDNQAYAYEPCLIDLKIPASCTPTFRTCNFRKKWYIKGDAVFSCMSENLKTSFRCDVDIISKPRRWNAVGDNHGDISGLLMVGEEEDEDAIITMDKATA
;
A
#
# COMPACT_ATOMS: atom_id res chain seq x y z
N MET A 1 -48.59 -4.13 2.63
CA MET A 1 -47.22 -4.46 3.06
C MET A 1 -46.26 -3.95 2.00
N HIS A 2 -45.34 -3.05 2.33
CA HIS A 2 -44.31 -2.62 1.39
C HIS A 2 -43.23 -3.70 1.35
N ASN A 3 -43.09 -4.40 0.22
CA ASN A 3 -41.97 -5.31 0.04
C ASN A 3 -40.69 -4.46 -0.04
N HIS A 4 -39.81 -4.63 0.94
CA HIS A 4 -38.50 -4.00 0.92
C HIS A 4 -37.60 -4.76 -0.05
N LEU A 5 -37.01 -4.04 -1.01
CA LEU A 5 -36.00 -4.58 -1.91
C LEU A 5 -34.82 -5.12 -1.09
N GLN A 6 -34.35 -6.33 -1.40
CA GLN A 6 -33.19 -6.94 -0.75
C GLN A 6 -32.16 -7.34 -1.81
N LEU A 7 -30.90 -7.07 -1.52
CA LEU A 7 -29.76 -7.40 -2.37
C LEU A 7 -28.83 -8.35 -1.60
N SER A 8 -28.58 -9.53 -2.16
CA SER A 8 -27.70 -10.55 -1.58
C SER A 8 -26.64 -10.93 -2.60
N LEU A 9 -25.38 -11.05 -2.16
CA LEU A 9 -24.27 -11.53 -2.99
C LEU A 9 -24.11 -13.03 -2.75
N ASP A 10 -23.80 -13.81 -3.79
CA ASP A 10 -23.52 -15.24 -3.65
C ASP A 10 -22.24 -15.46 -2.78
N TYR A 11 -21.30 -14.51 -2.86
CA TYR A 11 -20.05 -14.52 -2.08
C TYR A 11 -19.84 -13.16 -1.39
N PRO A 12 -20.48 -12.92 -0.22
CA PRO A 12 -20.45 -11.61 0.44
C PRO A 12 -19.08 -11.25 1.04
N ASN A 13 -18.26 -12.24 1.40
CA ASN A 13 -16.95 -12.05 2.03
C ASN A 13 -15.78 -12.22 1.04
N ARG A 14 -16.06 -12.31 -0.26
CA ARG A 14 -15.03 -12.50 -1.27
C ARG A 14 -14.28 -11.18 -1.53
N LEU A 15 -12.96 -11.24 -1.58
CA LEU A 15 -12.14 -10.17 -2.14
C LEU A 15 -12.08 -10.32 -3.67
N TYR A 16 -12.85 -9.50 -4.36
CA TYR A 16 -12.91 -9.48 -5.82
C TYR A 16 -11.66 -8.80 -6.39
N ALA A 17 -11.30 -9.13 -7.62
CA ALA A 17 -10.31 -8.37 -8.38
C ALA A 17 -10.92 -7.92 -9.71
N PRO A 18 -10.29 -6.94 -10.39
CA PRO A 18 -10.61 -6.64 -11.78
C PRO A 18 -10.70 -7.90 -12.66
N GLY A 19 -11.68 -7.91 -13.55
CA GLY A 19 -12.07 -9.06 -14.36
C GLY A 19 -12.95 -10.10 -13.66
N ASP A 20 -13.13 -10.06 -12.33
CA ASP A 20 -14.08 -10.95 -11.65
C ASP A 20 -15.54 -10.56 -11.96
N SER A 21 -16.40 -11.58 -11.95
CA SER A 21 -17.85 -11.40 -11.95
C SER A 21 -18.42 -11.47 -10.53
N ILE A 22 -19.19 -10.46 -10.15
CA ILE A 22 -19.99 -10.41 -8.94
C ILE A 22 -21.37 -10.97 -9.27
N THR A 23 -21.77 -12.02 -8.57
CA THR A 23 -23.08 -12.66 -8.72
C THR A 23 -23.88 -12.55 -7.43
N GLY A 24 -25.20 -12.59 -7.58
CA GLY A 24 -26.11 -12.50 -6.45
C GLY A 24 -27.56 -12.49 -6.90
N THR A 25 -28.44 -12.17 -5.97
CA THR A 25 -29.90 -12.14 -6.14
C THR A 25 -30.49 -10.84 -5.59
N VAL A 26 -31.44 -10.28 -6.31
CA VAL A 26 -32.34 -9.22 -5.83
C VAL A 26 -33.73 -9.82 -5.60
N THR A 27 -34.27 -9.61 -4.41
CA THR A 27 -35.62 -10.04 -4.02
C THR A 27 -36.43 -8.86 -3.49
N GLY A 28 -37.72 -9.06 -3.23
CA GLY A 28 -38.60 -8.00 -2.71
C GLY A 28 -39.16 -7.05 -3.77
N TRP A 29 -39.09 -7.43 -5.06
CA TRP A 29 -39.81 -6.76 -6.15
C TRP A 29 -40.79 -7.72 -6.82
N ASP A 30 -41.88 -7.18 -7.36
CA ASP A 30 -42.84 -7.93 -8.17
C ASP A 30 -42.56 -7.67 -9.66
N PRO A 31 -42.05 -8.65 -10.43
CA PRO A 31 -41.75 -8.46 -11.84
C PRO A 31 -42.98 -8.30 -12.73
N SER A 32 -44.18 -8.57 -12.21
CA SER A 32 -45.46 -8.31 -12.89
C SER A 32 -45.95 -6.86 -12.72
N SER A 33 -45.35 -6.12 -11.79
CA SER A 33 -45.61 -4.69 -11.60
C SER A 33 -45.02 -3.83 -12.73
N LYS A 34 -45.48 -2.59 -12.88
CA LYS A 34 -44.88 -1.60 -13.80
C LYS A 34 -43.50 -1.09 -13.33
N SER A 35 -42.97 -1.63 -12.25
CA SER A 35 -41.67 -1.20 -11.70
C SER A 35 -40.51 -1.88 -12.43
N SER A 36 -39.40 -1.17 -12.55
CA SER A 36 -38.12 -1.70 -13.05
C SER A 36 -37.10 -1.66 -11.93
N VAL A 37 -36.26 -2.69 -11.83
CA VAL A 37 -35.08 -2.69 -10.95
C VAL A 37 -33.83 -2.53 -11.79
N TYR A 38 -33.02 -1.58 -11.36
CA TYR A 38 -31.69 -1.31 -11.88
C TYR A 38 -30.67 -1.71 -10.84
N LEU A 39 -29.60 -2.35 -11.27
CA LEU A 39 -28.41 -2.59 -10.46
C LEU A 39 -27.32 -1.65 -10.93
N ILE A 40 -26.72 -0.95 -9.97
CA ILE A 40 -25.67 0.03 -10.20
C ILE A 40 -24.42 -0.45 -9.49
N LEU A 41 -23.37 -0.79 -10.25
CA LEU A 41 -22.03 -0.97 -9.72
C LEU A 41 -21.32 0.38 -9.79
N GLU A 42 -21.01 0.96 -8.64
CA GLU A 42 -20.33 2.25 -8.49
C GLU A 42 -18.99 2.04 -7.79
N GLY A 43 -17.95 2.68 -8.30
CA GLY A 43 -16.66 2.82 -7.62
C GLY A 43 -16.30 4.29 -7.52
N ARG A 44 -15.86 4.72 -6.34
CA ARG A 44 -15.45 6.09 -6.08
C ARG A 44 -14.27 6.16 -5.12
N SER A 45 -13.44 7.16 -5.29
CA SER A 45 -12.44 7.55 -4.30
C SER A 45 -12.85 8.88 -3.66
N LYS A 46 -12.72 8.97 -2.33
CA LYS A 46 -13.00 10.18 -1.54
C LYS A 46 -11.72 10.56 -0.81
N SER A 47 -11.24 11.78 -1.01
CA SER A 47 -10.06 12.31 -0.30
C SER A 47 -10.43 13.56 0.51
N TYR A 48 -9.70 13.74 1.60
CA TYR A 48 -9.81 14.89 2.48
C TYR A 48 -8.42 15.33 2.92
N LEU A 49 -8.18 16.64 2.87
CA LEU A 49 -7.02 17.30 3.44
C LEU A 49 -7.47 18.48 4.29
N ARG A 50 -6.82 18.69 5.44
CA ARG A 50 -6.98 19.90 6.24
C ARG A 50 -5.63 20.41 6.69
N PHE A 51 -5.40 21.70 6.53
CA PHE A 51 -4.19 22.38 6.98
C PHE A 51 -4.59 23.31 8.11
N LYS A 52 -4.07 23.05 9.31
CA LYS A 52 -4.37 23.81 10.53
C LYS A 52 -3.11 24.56 10.94
N GLY A 53 -3.13 25.88 10.73
CA GLY A 53 -2.11 26.81 11.21
C GLY A 53 -2.78 28.11 11.64
N SER A 54 -2.25 29.25 11.20
CA SER A 54 -2.92 30.56 11.37
C SER A 54 -4.28 30.63 10.67
N PHE A 55 -4.49 29.80 9.65
CA PHE A 55 -5.77 29.61 8.95
C PHE A 55 -6.13 28.12 8.91
N ASP A 56 -7.43 27.82 8.87
CA ASP A 56 -7.96 26.45 8.78
C ASP A 56 -8.51 26.17 7.38
N PHE A 57 -7.68 25.57 6.53
CA PHE A 57 -8.09 25.21 5.17
C PHE A 57 -8.55 23.77 5.11
N ARG A 58 -9.71 23.52 4.47
CA ARG A 58 -10.30 22.17 4.33
C ARG A 58 -10.61 21.89 2.87
N TYR A 59 -10.08 20.79 2.37
CA TYR A 59 -10.26 20.33 0.99
C TYR A 59 -10.92 18.96 1.01
N ARG A 60 -12.01 18.82 0.25
CA ARG A 60 -12.76 17.57 0.08
C ARG A 60 -12.86 17.29 -1.41
N ASP A 61 -12.55 16.07 -1.80
CA ASP A 61 -12.69 15.64 -3.20
C ASP A 61 -13.30 14.24 -3.29
N ARG A 62 -14.01 14.02 -4.39
CA ARG A 62 -14.51 12.74 -4.86
C ARG A 62 -14.11 12.58 -6.32
N SER A 63 -13.51 11.46 -6.66
CA SER A 63 -13.25 11.09 -8.05
C SER A 63 -14.02 9.80 -8.38
N PRO A 64 -14.84 9.80 -9.45
CA PRO A 64 -15.54 8.60 -9.86
C PRO A 64 -14.55 7.65 -10.55
N LEU A 65 -14.65 6.35 -10.24
CA LEU A 65 -13.78 5.32 -10.79
C LEU A 65 -14.51 4.46 -11.82
N LEU A 66 -15.75 4.09 -11.54
CA LEU A 66 -16.61 3.33 -12.45
C LEU A 66 -18.08 3.58 -12.13
N TYR A 67 -18.94 3.42 -13.14
CA TYR A 67 -20.39 3.49 -13.00
C TYR A 67 -21.06 2.64 -14.08
N GLN A 68 -21.49 1.43 -13.70
CA GLN A 68 -22.20 0.50 -14.59
C GLN A 68 -23.65 0.35 -14.13
N VAL A 69 -24.59 0.39 -15.06
CA VAL A 69 -26.02 0.20 -14.79
C VAL A 69 -26.54 -0.95 -15.64
N ILE A 70 -27.17 -1.93 -15.00
CA ILE A 70 -27.92 -2.98 -15.69
C ILE A 70 -29.37 -2.95 -15.23
N GLN A 71 -30.31 -3.17 -16.15
CA GLN A 71 -31.71 -3.36 -15.82
C GLN A 71 -31.98 -4.85 -15.67
N LEU A 72 -32.53 -5.26 -14.54
CA LEU A 72 -33.02 -6.62 -14.37
C LEU A 72 -34.29 -6.80 -15.22
N LYS A 73 -34.32 -7.83 -16.05
CA LYS A 73 -35.50 -8.17 -16.86
C LYS A 73 -36.40 -9.12 -16.08
N PRO A 74 -37.74 -8.94 -16.09
CA PRO A 74 -38.67 -9.96 -15.63
C PRO A 74 -38.45 -11.26 -16.42
N ALA A 75 -38.54 -12.42 -15.77
CA ALA A 75 -38.48 -13.71 -16.46
C ALA A 75 -39.63 -13.81 -17.47
N SER A 76 -39.31 -14.08 -18.73
CA SER A 76 -40.26 -14.11 -19.87
C SER A 76 -41.18 -15.35 -19.88
N SER A 77 -41.06 -16.25 -18.91
CA SER A 77 -41.90 -17.43 -18.77
C SER A 77 -42.22 -17.60 -17.29
N GLY A 78 -43.48 -17.80 -16.91
CA GLY A 78 -44.00 -17.84 -15.54
C GLY A 78 -43.45 -18.92 -14.58
N LYS A 79 -42.15 -19.18 -14.59
CA LYS A 79 -41.39 -20.02 -13.66
C LYS A 79 -40.17 -19.23 -13.18
N SER A 80 -40.18 -18.92 -11.89
CA SER A 80 -39.14 -18.28 -11.07
C SER A 80 -38.65 -16.91 -11.53
N THR A 81 -38.98 -15.91 -10.72
CA THR A 81 -38.38 -14.58 -10.66
C THR A 81 -37.04 -14.66 -9.95
N ASP A 82 -36.11 -15.44 -10.49
CA ASP A 82 -34.75 -15.46 -10.00
C ASP A 82 -34.14 -14.11 -10.40
N GLY A 83 -34.25 -13.11 -9.52
CA GLY A 83 -33.65 -11.78 -9.67
C GLY A 83 -32.13 -11.84 -9.62
N ARG A 84 -31.55 -12.87 -10.23
CA ARG A 84 -30.14 -13.13 -10.33
C ARG A 84 -29.49 -12.12 -11.25
N PHE A 85 -28.27 -11.76 -10.89
CA PHE A 85 -27.48 -10.85 -11.68
C PHE A 85 -26.04 -11.33 -11.79
N THR A 86 -25.35 -10.77 -12.76
CA THR A 86 -23.91 -10.91 -12.94
C THR A 86 -23.37 -9.55 -13.38
N LEU A 87 -22.42 -9.02 -12.63
CA LEU A 87 -21.75 -7.75 -12.90
C LEU A 87 -20.25 -8.00 -12.99
N THR A 88 -19.62 -7.63 -14.10
CA THR A 88 -18.18 -7.82 -14.27
C THR A 88 -17.43 -6.54 -13.87
N ILE A 89 -16.45 -6.68 -12.97
CA ILE A 89 -15.58 -5.58 -12.58
C ILE A 89 -14.62 -5.28 -13.75
N PRO A 90 -14.61 -4.05 -14.28
CA PRO A 90 -13.73 -3.70 -15.40
C PRO A 90 -12.26 -3.68 -14.95
N GLU A 91 -11.32 -3.84 -15.87
CA GLU A 91 -9.88 -3.78 -15.56
C GLU A 91 -9.40 -2.38 -15.18
N THR A 92 -10.02 -1.35 -15.77
CA THR A 92 -9.60 0.05 -15.66
C THR A 92 -10.74 0.94 -15.19
N THR A 93 -10.38 2.14 -14.74
CA THR A 93 -11.33 3.22 -14.49
C THR A 93 -12.07 3.62 -15.77
N GLN A 94 -13.35 3.96 -15.64
CA GLN A 94 -14.24 4.25 -16.76
C GLN A 94 -14.11 5.71 -17.21
N GLN A 95 -14.07 5.92 -18.52
CA GLN A 95 -14.06 7.25 -19.13
C GLN A 95 -15.48 7.83 -19.26
N GLY A 96 -15.59 9.15 -19.39
CA GLY A 96 -16.87 9.83 -19.68
C GLY A 96 -17.84 9.93 -18.48
N LEU A 97 -17.36 9.71 -17.25
CA LEU A 97 -18.18 9.77 -16.04
C LEU A 97 -18.64 11.18 -15.63
N SER A 98 -18.17 12.24 -16.32
CA SER A 98 -18.63 13.62 -16.09
C SER A 98 -20.13 13.79 -16.31
N LYS A 99 -20.71 13.07 -17.27
CA LYS A 99 -22.16 13.11 -17.57
C LYS A 99 -23.02 12.52 -16.45
N VAL A 100 -22.45 11.62 -15.64
CA VAL A 100 -23.17 10.96 -14.54
C VAL A 100 -23.30 11.91 -13.34
N THR A 101 -22.28 12.72 -13.07
CA THR A 101 -22.25 13.69 -11.96
C THR A 101 -22.95 15.00 -12.29
N GLU A 102 -23.08 15.38 -13.57
CA GLU A 102 -23.94 16.51 -14.01
C GLU A 102 -25.39 16.39 -13.52
N LEU A 103 -25.87 15.16 -13.28
CA LEU A 103 -27.19 14.88 -12.72
C LEU A 103 -27.28 15.17 -11.21
N THR A 104 -26.15 15.28 -10.52
CA THR A 104 -26.08 15.58 -9.08
C THR A 104 -25.72 17.06 -8.89
N LYS A 105 -26.68 17.87 -8.40
CA LYS A 105 -26.59 19.34 -8.24
C LYS A 105 -25.48 19.87 -7.30
N LYS A 106 -24.51 19.05 -6.91
CA LYS A 106 -23.46 19.37 -5.94
C LYS A 106 -22.08 19.17 -6.59
N HIS A 107 -21.70 20.10 -7.47
CA HIS A 107 -20.54 19.98 -8.35
C HIS A 107 -19.17 20.23 -7.69
N HIS A 108 -19.13 20.90 -6.54
CA HIS A 108 -17.87 21.45 -6.00
C HIS A 108 -16.88 20.43 -5.43
N TYR A 109 -17.27 19.16 -5.30
CA TYR A 109 -16.42 18.11 -4.75
C TYR A 109 -16.24 16.91 -5.68
N TRP A 110 -16.69 16.99 -6.94
CA TRP A 110 -16.44 15.93 -7.93
C TRP A 110 -15.38 16.39 -8.93
N THR A 111 -14.25 15.68 -8.98
CA THR A 111 -13.17 15.96 -9.91
C THR A 111 -13.04 14.85 -10.95
N HIS A 112 -13.06 15.25 -12.22
CA HIS A 112 -13.03 14.35 -13.38
C HIS A 112 -11.72 14.41 -14.16
N SER A 113 -10.91 15.45 -13.92
CA SER A 113 -9.66 15.71 -14.60
C SER A 113 -8.68 16.30 -13.60
N TRP A 114 -7.44 15.85 -13.65
CA TRP A 114 -6.40 16.27 -12.71
C TRP A 114 -5.24 16.94 -13.44
N PRO A 115 -4.51 17.87 -12.78
CA PRO A 115 -3.24 18.34 -13.31
C PRO A 115 -2.23 17.19 -13.39
N LYS A 116 -1.34 17.23 -14.39
CA LYS A 116 -0.25 16.26 -14.52
C LYS A 116 0.65 16.28 -13.30
N ASN A 117 0.91 15.12 -12.73
CA ASN A 117 1.81 14.92 -11.60
C ASN A 117 2.39 13.50 -11.68
N GLU A 118 3.71 13.32 -11.54
CA GLU A 118 4.37 12.01 -11.68
C GLU A 118 3.89 10.98 -10.64
N ASP A 119 3.39 11.46 -9.51
CA ASP A 119 2.96 10.65 -8.40
C ASP A 119 1.52 10.16 -8.50
N PHE A 120 0.74 10.69 -9.44
CA PHE A 120 -0.68 10.40 -9.61
C PHE A 120 -1.02 10.07 -11.06
N GLU A 121 -2.17 9.45 -11.27
CA GLU A 121 -2.72 9.24 -12.62
C GLU A 121 -3.41 10.53 -13.10
N LEU A 122 -3.26 10.84 -14.39
CA LEU A 122 -3.79 12.06 -14.99
C LEU A 122 -5.28 11.93 -15.33
N ASP A 123 -5.60 10.94 -16.18
CA ASP A 123 -6.91 10.77 -16.79
C ASP A 123 -7.48 9.37 -16.52
N PRO A 124 -8.82 9.20 -16.53
CA PRO A 124 -9.44 7.88 -16.42
C PRO A 124 -8.95 6.91 -17.52
N GLY A 125 -8.89 5.62 -17.18
CA GLY A 125 -8.29 4.56 -18.00
C GLY A 125 -7.11 3.86 -17.31
N TYR A 126 -6.66 4.35 -16.15
CA TYR A 126 -5.70 3.64 -15.30
C TYR A 126 -6.34 2.43 -14.61
N ALA A 127 -5.52 1.48 -14.14
CA ALA A 127 -5.94 0.27 -13.45
C ALA A 127 -6.85 0.58 -12.24
N LEU A 128 -7.90 -0.21 -12.02
CA LEU A 128 -8.77 0.02 -10.87
C LEU A 128 -7.99 -0.12 -9.54
N PRO A 129 -8.09 0.86 -8.63
CA PRO A 129 -7.46 0.77 -7.32
C PRO A 129 -8.16 -0.26 -6.42
N PRO A 130 -7.44 -0.83 -5.43
CA PRO A 130 -8.06 -1.68 -4.43
C PRO A 130 -8.98 -0.84 -3.52
N SER A 131 -10.01 -1.46 -2.96
CA SER A 131 -10.73 -0.94 -1.82
C SER A 131 -9.74 -0.61 -0.71
N MET A 132 -9.85 0.61 -0.17
CA MET A 132 -8.94 1.16 0.80
C MET A 132 -9.72 2.00 1.79
N ILE A 133 -9.33 1.95 3.06
CA ILE A 133 -9.66 2.98 4.04
C ILE A 133 -8.33 3.53 4.56
N GLN A 134 -8.11 4.82 4.32
CA GLN A 134 -7.01 5.58 4.88
C GLN A 134 -7.56 6.34 6.10
N PRO A 135 -7.30 5.85 7.33
CA PRO A 135 -7.77 6.54 8.53
C PRO A 135 -7.13 7.91 8.63
N LYS A 136 -7.72 8.76 9.47
CA LYS A 136 -7.22 10.12 9.76
C LYS A 136 -5.79 10.06 10.27
N ARG A 137 -4.88 10.64 9.51
CA ARG A 137 -3.46 10.82 9.84
C ARG A 137 -3.16 12.30 10.03
N ILE A 138 -2.15 12.57 10.83
CA ILE A 138 -1.68 13.92 11.16
C ILE A 138 -0.18 13.96 10.90
N ASN A 139 0.27 14.94 10.13
CA ASN A 139 1.67 15.34 10.06
C ASN A 139 1.83 16.64 10.83
N HIS A 140 2.70 16.62 11.84
CA HIS A 140 3.05 17.82 12.59
C HIS A 140 4.17 18.56 11.86
N GLY A 141 3.81 19.62 11.14
CA GLY A 141 4.75 20.50 10.47
C GLY A 141 5.19 21.65 11.37
N ALA A 142 6.36 22.24 11.07
CA ALA A 142 6.88 23.38 11.83
C ALA A 142 5.98 24.63 11.77
N ALA A 143 5.21 24.80 10.68
CA ALA A 143 4.36 25.97 10.46
C ALA A 143 2.85 25.64 10.49
N GLN A 144 2.47 24.41 10.16
CA GLN A 144 1.07 23.97 10.10
C GLN A 144 0.98 22.46 10.33
N ASP A 145 -0.10 22.03 11.00
CA ASP A 145 -0.47 20.62 11.07
C ASP A 145 -1.28 20.24 9.82
N GLU A 146 -0.95 19.09 9.23
CA GLU A 146 -1.67 18.55 8.08
C GLU A 146 -2.46 17.31 8.49
N TYR A 147 -3.75 17.29 8.20
CA TYR A 147 -4.64 16.17 8.45
C TYR A 147 -5.09 15.57 7.13
N GLY A 148 -5.06 14.24 7.01
CA GLY A 148 -5.51 13.56 5.81
C GLY A 148 -6.27 12.29 6.11
N TRP A 149 -7.34 12.06 5.37
CA TRP A 149 -8.04 10.78 5.34
C TRP A 149 -8.65 10.55 3.98
N GLY A 150 -9.06 9.32 3.73
CA GLY A 150 -9.74 9.00 2.49
C GLY A 150 -10.13 7.55 2.37
N HIS A 151 -10.84 7.21 1.31
CA HIS A 151 -11.15 5.83 0.99
C HIS A 151 -11.39 5.63 -0.51
N VAL A 152 -11.22 4.39 -0.93
CA VAL A 152 -11.69 3.85 -2.21
C VAL A 152 -12.76 2.82 -1.88
N ARG A 153 -13.98 3.02 -2.39
CA ARG A 153 -15.13 2.17 -2.08
C ARG A 153 -15.85 1.77 -3.36
N TYR A 154 -16.25 0.50 -3.41
CA TYR A 154 -17.10 -0.06 -4.45
C TYR A 154 -18.42 -0.53 -3.84
N THR A 155 -19.53 -0.24 -4.50
CA THR A 155 -20.88 -0.58 -4.04
C THR A 155 -21.73 -1.10 -5.18
N ILE A 156 -22.58 -2.07 -4.87
CA ILE A 156 -23.72 -2.44 -5.71
C ILE A 156 -24.98 -1.88 -5.06
N THR A 157 -25.72 -1.09 -5.81
CA THR A 157 -27.00 -0.54 -5.38
C THR A 157 -28.10 -1.06 -6.29
N ALA A 158 -29.05 -1.79 -5.73
CA ALA A 158 -30.30 -2.12 -6.41
C ALA A 158 -31.28 -0.96 -6.19
N ILE A 159 -31.89 -0.46 -7.25
CA ILE A 159 -32.87 0.63 -7.24
C ILE A 159 -34.13 0.14 -7.94
N GLN A 160 -35.24 0.11 -7.22
CA GLN A 160 -36.56 -0.06 -7.81
C GLN A 160 -37.12 1.32 -8.19
N SER A 161 -37.58 1.44 -9.42
CA SER A 161 -38.19 2.67 -9.92
C SER A 161 -39.49 2.40 -10.65
N GLU A 162 -40.43 3.34 -10.52
CA GLU A 162 -41.69 3.35 -11.23
C GLU A 162 -41.84 4.61 -12.07
N PRO A 163 -42.54 4.55 -13.21
CA PRO A 163 -42.84 5.74 -13.99
C PRO A 163 -43.76 6.68 -13.19
N ASP A 164 -43.29 7.89 -12.87
CA ASP A 164 -44.13 8.93 -12.26
C ASP A 164 -45.05 9.57 -13.33
N LYS A 165 -46.20 10.06 -12.88
CA LYS A 165 -47.17 10.80 -13.69
C LYS A 165 -46.57 12.05 -14.35
N LYS A 166 -45.44 12.56 -13.81
CA LYS A 166 -44.71 13.73 -14.31
C LYS A 166 -43.49 13.40 -15.21
N LYS A 167 -43.42 12.20 -15.79
CA LYS A 167 -42.30 11.72 -16.66
C LYS A 167 -40.93 11.62 -15.98
N LYS A 168 -40.85 11.66 -14.64
CA LYS A 168 -39.62 11.37 -13.89
C LYS A 168 -39.73 9.98 -13.29
N ALA A 169 -38.66 9.19 -13.27
CA ALA A 169 -38.72 7.91 -12.56
C ALA A 169 -38.77 8.20 -11.05
N LYS A 170 -39.75 7.64 -10.34
CA LYS A 170 -39.82 7.69 -8.88
C LYS A 170 -39.11 6.47 -8.32
N VAL A 171 -38.10 6.68 -7.48
CA VAL A 171 -37.47 5.59 -6.73
C VAL A 171 -38.42 5.13 -5.62
N THR A 172 -38.77 3.85 -5.63
CA THR A 172 -39.71 3.24 -4.67
C THR A 172 -39.04 2.30 -3.68
N GLY A 173 -37.82 1.84 -3.99
CA GLY A 173 -37.02 1.00 -3.10
C GLY A 173 -35.55 1.04 -3.47
N SER A 174 -34.68 0.81 -2.48
CA SER A 174 -33.24 0.72 -2.70
C SER A 174 -32.56 -0.23 -1.71
N ALA A 175 -31.58 -0.99 -2.17
CA ALA A 175 -30.74 -1.83 -1.32
C ALA A 175 -29.28 -1.70 -1.75
N LEU A 176 -28.37 -1.55 -0.79
CA LEU A 176 -26.94 -1.32 -1.04
C LEU A 176 -26.09 -2.43 -0.42
N LYS A 177 -25.08 -2.88 -1.15
CA LYS A 177 -24.01 -3.77 -0.66
C LYS A 177 -22.64 -3.20 -1.01
N VAL A 178 -21.72 -3.27 -0.06
CA VAL A 178 -20.31 -2.92 -0.27
C VAL A 178 -19.59 -4.13 -0.87
N VAL A 179 -18.71 -3.86 -1.83
CA VAL A 179 -17.87 -4.86 -2.47
C VAL A 179 -16.41 -4.50 -2.20
N TRP A 180 -15.64 -5.50 -1.77
CA TRP A 180 -14.19 -5.35 -1.57
C TRP A 180 -13.46 -5.79 -2.83
N VAL A 181 -12.67 -4.87 -3.39
CA VAL A 181 -11.91 -5.05 -4.61
C VAL A 181 -10.43 -4.94 -4.29
N THR A 182 -9.58 -5.76 -4.91
CA THR A 182 -8.12 -5.68 -4.83
C THR A 182 -7.54 -5.19 -6.15
N THR A 183 -6.22 -5.06 -6.29
CA THR A 183 -5.63 -4.72 -7.61
C THR A 183 -5.80 -5.87 -8.60
N ALA A 184 -5.63 -5.58 -9.90
CA ALA A 184 -5.57 -6.62 -10.92
C ALA A 184 -4.52 -7.67 -10.52
N ARG A 185 -4.92 -8.95 -10.54
CA ARG A 185 -4.04 -10.03 -10.10
C ARG A 185 -3.09 -10.39 -11.23
N MET A 186 -1.79 -10.37 -10.92
CA MET A 186 -0.75 -10.84 -11.82
C MET A 186 -0.94 -12.34 -12.11
N SER A 187 -0.58 -12.78 -13.32
CA SER A 187 -0.47 -14.21 -13.60
C SER A 187 0.67 -14.82 -12.79
N ILE A 188 0.58 -16.11 -12.48
CA ILE A 188 1.67 -16.79 -11.78
C ILE A 188 2.99 -16.71 -12.56
N ASP A 189 2.97 -16.87 -13.88
CA ASP A 189 4.17 -16.82 -14.71
C ASP A 189 4.85 -15.44 -14.67
N ALA A 190 4.07 -14.36 -14.74
CA ALA A 190 4.61 -13.00 -14.65
C ALA A 190 5.15 -12.70 -13.23
N TYR A 191 4.55 -13.28 -12.21
CA TYR A 191 5.07 -13.20 -10.84
C TYR A 191 6.40 -13.94 -10.71
N GLU A 192 6.48 -15.18 -11.20
CA GLU A 192 7.69 -16.00 -11.15
C GLU A 192 8.87 -15.35 -11.89
N GLN A 193 8.61 -14.67 -13.02
CA GLN A 193 9.62 -13.92 -13.76
C GLN A 193 10.18 -12.72 -12.97
N ARG A 194 9.36 -12.10 -12.12
CA ARG A 194 9.69 -10.84 -11.43
C ARG A 194 10.04 -11.01 -9.96
N ARG A 195 9.71 -12.15 -9.34
CA ARG A 195 9.94 -12.38 -7.90
C ARG A 195 11.43 -12.36 -7.51
N ALA A 196 12.31 -12.63 -8.47
CA ALA A 196 13.77 -12.57 -8.29
C ALA A 196 14.33 -11.14 -8.40
N GLU A 197 13.52 -10.14 -8.76
CA GLU A 197 13.95 -8.74 -8.70
C GLU A 197 14.18 -8.34 -7.24
N GLU A 198 15.39 -7.87 -6.94
CA GLU A 198 15.77 -7.37 -5.62
C GLU A 198 15.90 -5.85 -5.61
N SER A 199 15.56 -5.28 -4.46
CA SER A 199 15.76 -3.89 -4.10
C SER A 199 16.94 -3.84 -3.14
N VAL A 200 18.09 -3.34 -3.61
CA VAL A 200 19.29 -3.18 -2.79
C VAL A 200 19.22 -1.82 -2.09
N CYS A 201 19.38 -1.83 -0.77
CA CYS A 201 19.34 -0.63 0.05
C CYS A 201 20.52 0.29 -0.27
N LYS A 202 20.35 1.60 0.01
CA LYS A 202 21.44 2.58 -0.16
C LYS A 202 22.68 2.13 0.60
N GLU A 203 23.78 2.07 -0.11
CA GLU A 203 25.07 1.63 0.40
C GLU A 203 25.64 2.66 1.38
N GLN A 204 25.81 2.27 2.64
CA GLN A 204 26.50 3.08 3.66
C GLN A 204 27.77 2.36 4.08
N ILE A 205 28.92 2.97 3.81
CA ILE A 205 30.21 2.44 4.25
C ILE A 205 30.34 2.62 5.77
N LEU A 206 30.67 1.53 6.45
CA LEU A 206 31.01 1.50 7.88
C LEU A 206 32.53 1.45 8.04
N MET A 207 33.03 2.12 9.08
CA MET A 207 34.46 2.22 9.37
C MET A 207 34.75 1.79 10.80
N VAL A 208 35.64 0.81 10.96
CA VAL A 208 36.16 0.36 12.25
C VAL A 208 37.56 0.92 12.42
N GLU A 209 37.78 1.76 13.42
CA GLU A 209 39.08 2.36 13.71
C GLU A 209 39.58 1.92 15.09
N THR A 210 40.44 0.89 15.13
CA THR A 210 40.88 0.29 16.39
C THR A 210 42.28 -0.30 16.28
N LEU A 211 43.07 -0.17 17.35
CA LEU A 211 44.41 -0.76 17.43
C LEU A 211 44.40 -2.28 17.36
N ARG A 212 43.26 -2.92 17.61
CA ARG A 212 43.10 -4.38 17.53
C ARG A 212 43.18 -4.94 16.11
N LEU A 213 43.03 -4.08 15.10
CA LEU A 213 43.31 -4.45 13.70
C LEU A 213 44.81 -4.64 13.45
N ASN A 214 45.69 -4.11 14.31
CA ASN A 214 47.12 -4.37 14.20
C ASN A 214 47.42 -5.83 14.61
N PRO A 215 48.05 -6.64 13.74
CA PRO A 215 48.40 -8.03 14.05
C PRO A 215 49.22 -8.20 15.34
N ALA A 216 50.05 -7.20 15.69
CA ALA A 216 50.87 -7.22 16.90
C ALA A 216 50.05 -7.06 18.20
N VAL A 217 48.84 -6.51 18.10
CA VAL A 217 47.92 -6.30 19.24
C VAL A 217 46.86 -7.39 19.27
N GLY A 218 46.20 -7.64 18.13
CA GLY A 218 45.13 -8.62 17.97
C GLY A 218 44.04 -8.52 19.06
N ASN A 219 43.63 -9.69 19.57
CA ASN A 219 42.59 -9.81 20.61
C ASN A 219 43.11 -9.67 22.05
N ARG A 220 44.35 -9.22 22.26
CA ARG A 220 44.92 -9.06 23.61
C ARG A 220 44.19 -7.96 24.38
N LYS A 221 43.94 -8.17 25.68
CA LYS A 221 43.51 -7.10 26.57
C LYS A 221 44.60 -6.02 26.60
N LEU A 222 44.26 -4.81 26.16
CA LEU A 222 45.13 -3.64 26.21
C LEU A 222 45.26 -3.16 27.65
N SER A 223 46.48 -2.89 28.10
CA SER A 223 46.70 -2.24 29.39
C SER A 223 46.27 -0.77 29.34
N PHE A 224 45.93 -0.19 30.50
CA PHE A 224 45.52 1.22 30.60
C PHE A 224 46.55 2.18 29.96
N ARG A 225 47.84 1.88 30.11
CA ARG A 225 48.96 2.66 29.52
C ARG A 225 49.02 2.55 27.99
N GLU A 226 48.71 1.38 27.44
CA GLU A 226 48.66 1.15 25.98
C GLU A 226 47.42 1.81 25.36
N SER A 227 46.28 1.74 26.04
CA SER A 227 45.05 2.46 25.63
C SER A 227 45.27 3.97 25.60
N PHE A 228 46.00 4.53 26.58
CA PHE A 228 46.28 5.97 26.66
C PHE A 228 47.30 6.42 25.60
N LYS A 229 48.41 5.70 25.41
CA LYS A 229 49.37 5.98 24.32
C LYS A 229 48.73 5.82 22.94
N GLY A 230 47.88 4.81 22.80
CA GLY A 230 47.13 4.49 21.59
C GLY A 230 46.11 5.56 21.17
N ALA A 231 45.66 6.39 22.11
CA ALA A 231 44.76 7.51 21.82
C ALA A 231 45.44 8.64 21.04
N PHE A 232 46.77 8.71 21.05
CA PHE A 232 47.56 9.75 20.37
C PHE A 232 48.29 9.23 19.11
N SER A 233 48.08 7.97 18.73
CA SER A 233 48.65 7.36 17.53
C SER A 233 47.59 7.15 16.45
N THR A 234 47.97 7.25 15.18
CA THR A 234 47.11 6.90 14.04
C THR A 234 46.69 5.43 14.14
N LYS A 235 45.38 5.18 14.22
CA LYS A 235 44.84 3.82 14.34
C LYS A 235 44.62 3.23 12.95
N PRO A 236 44.86 1.92 12.75
CA PRO A 236 44.42 1.26 11.53
C PRO A 236 42.89 1.31 11.43
N SER A 237 42.40 1.51 10.21
CA SER A 237 40.97 1.53 9.89
C SER A 237 40.60 0.43 8.90
N LEU A 238 39.45 -0.20 9.11
CA LEU A 238 38.80 -1.11 8.18
C LEU A 238 37.52 -0.47 7.67
N HIS A 239 37.34 -0.40 6.35
CA HIS A 239 36.12 0.03 5.71
C HIS A 239 35.38 -1.18 5.13
N PHE A 240 34.10 -1.33 5.46
CA PHE A 240 33.25 -2.36 4.89
C PHE A 240 31.87 -1.82 4.56
N LEU A 241 31.20 -2.49 3.64
CA LEU A 241 29.88 -2.14 3.15
C LEU A 241 28.93 -3.30 3.43
N PRO A 242 27.92 -3.12 4.31
CA PRO A 242 26.79 -4.03 4.38
C PRO A 242 25.90 -3.86 3.14
N ILE A 243 25.63 -4.97 2.45
CA ILE A 243 24.72 -5.06 1.31
C ILE A 243 23.45 -5.74 1.81
N ILE A 244 22.36 -5.00 1.83
CA ILE A 244 21.06 -5.45 2.34
C ILE A 244 20.08 -5.43 1.17
N ALA A 245 19.57 -6.60 0.78
CA ALA A 245 18.69 -6.76 -0.37
C ALA A 245 17.36 -7.41 0.03
N VAL A 246 16.27 -6.79 -0.43
CA VAL A 246 14.88 -7.22 -0.18
C VAL A 246 14.22 -7.58 -1.51
N PRO A 247 13.35 -8.60 -1.59
CA PRO A 247 12.51 -8.81 -2.77
C PRO A 247 11.71 -7.56 -3.11
N LYS A 248 11.84 -7.07 -4.34
CA LYS A 248 11.15 -5.86 -4.80
C LYS A 248 9.65 -6.07 -4.93
N LEU A 249 9.21 -7.28 -5.26
CA LEU A 249 7.81 -7.64 -5.45
C LEU A 249 7.39 -8.68 -4.41
N VAL A 250 6.42 -8.34 -3.55
CA VAL A 250 6.01 -9.18 -2.42
C VAL A 250 4.50 -9.40 -2.42
N VAL A 251 4.04 -10.56 -1.97
CA VAL A 251 2.61 -10.89 -1.92
C VAL A 251 2.06 -10.55 -0.54
N ALA A 252 0.93 -9.86 -0.46
CA ALA A 252 0.27 -9.63 0.83
C ALA A 252 -0.04 -10.98 1.52
N GLY A 253 0.38 -11.14 2.77
CA GLY A 253 0.22 -12.38 3.53
C GLY A 253 1.35 -13.40 3.38
N SER A 254 2.36 -13.17 2.53
CA SER A 254 3.49 -14.08 2.37
C SER A 254 4.65 -13.77 3.33
N ASP A 255 5.49 -14.77 3.56
CA ASP A 255 6.81 -14.57 4.14
C ASP A 255 7.76 -14.09 3.04
N ILE A 256 8.70 -13.21 3.40
CA ILE A 256 9.76 -12.72 2.52
C ILE A 256 11.11 -12.91 3.18
N THR A 257 12.14 -13.19 2.39
CA THR A 257 13.49 -13.37 2.88
C THR A 257 14.35 -12.19 2.45
N LEU A 258 14.93 -11.50 3.43
CA LEU A 258 15.98 -10.50 3.24
C LEU A 258 17.35 -11.20 3.23
N SER A 259 18.26 -10.77 2.37
CA SER A 259 19.67 -11.17 2.43
C SER A 259 20.56 -10.04 2.92
N VAL A 260 21.48 -10.35 3.84
CA VAL A 260 22.53 -9.45 4.31
C VAL A 260 23.88 -10.05 3.98
N CYS A 261 24.69 -9.32 3.22
CA CYS A 261 26.08 -9.64 2.92
C CYS A 261 26.99 -8.50 3.38
N VAL A 262 28.29 -8.77 3.49
CA VAL A 262 29.31 -7.74 3.78
C VAL A 262 30.37 -7.77 2.68
N ARG A 263 30.80 -6.58 2.24
CA ARG A 263 31.91 -6.39 1.29
C ARG A 263 33.01 -5.56 1.94
N ALA A 264 34.26 -5.99 1.82
CA ALA A 264 35.40 -5.17 2.18
C ALA A 264 35.58 -4.05 1.15
N MET A 265 35.82 -2.82 1.60
CA MET A 265 36.06 -1.68 0.71
C MET A 265 37.55 -1.39 0.63
N PRO A 266 38.10 -0.96 -0.52
CA PRO A 266 39.50 -0.59 -0.62
C PRO A 266 39.79 0.73 0.10
N ILE A 267 40.99 0.86 0.69
CA ILE A 267 41.45 2.13 1.28
C ILE A 267 41.58 3.23 0.21
N ASN A 268 42.03 2.85 -0.99
CA ASN A 268 42.21 3.77 -2.11
C ASN A 268 41.19 3.46 -3.22
N SER A 269 40.21 4.35 -3.39
CA SER A 269 39.18 4.23 -4.43
C SER A 269 39.72 4.18 -5.87
N LYS A 270 40.98 4.60 -6.10
CA LYS A 270 41.64 4.52 -7.42
C LYS A 270 42.19 3.13 -7.76
N LYS A 271 42.21 2.18 -6.82
CA LYS A 271 42.68 0.80 -7.02
C LYS A 271 41.66 -0.18 -6.42
N PRO A 272 40.51 -0.41 -7.10
CA PRO A 272 39.42 -1.21 -6.54
C PRO A 272 39.81 -2.68 -6.29
N ASP A 273 40.75 -3.21 -7.06
CA ASP A 273 41.19 -4.61 -6.98
C ASP A 273 42.19 -4.89 -5.85
N GLN A 274 42.58 -3.87 -5.09
CA GLN A 274 43.51 -4.01 -3.97
C GLN A 274 42.93 -3.33 -2.74
N LEU A 275 42.58 -4.12 -1.73
CA LEU A 275 42.04 -3.57 -0.49
C LEU A 275 43.03 -2.63 0.21
N GLY A 276 44.33 -2.92 0.11
CA GLY A 276 45.41 -2.07 0.62
C GLY A 276 45.58 -2.10 2.15
N TYR A 277 44.85 -2.96 2.86
CA TYR A 277 45.01 -3.13 4.30
C TYR A 277 46.34 -3.81 4.63
N GLY A 278 47.08 -3.25 5.60
CA GLY A 278 48.31 -3.84 6.16
C GLY A 278 48.06 -4.91 7.22
N PHE A 279 46.86 -5.49 7.26
CA PHE A 279 46.41 -6.45 8.26
C PHE A 279 45.40 -7.45 7.66
N PRO A 280 45.26 -8.66 8.23
CA PRO A 280 44.23 -9.61 7.79
C PRO A 280 42.83 -9.08 8.12
N LEU A 281 41.87 -9.29 7.22
CA LEU A 281 40.47 -8.93 7.46
C LEU A 281 39.96 -9.66 8.70
N PRO A 282 39.38 -8.96 9.68
CA PRO A 282 38.76 -9.58 10.82
C PRO A 282 37.38 -10.17 10.44
N PRO A 283 36.87 -11.18 11.15
CA PRO A 283 35.47 -11.56 11.03
C PRO A 283 34.55 -10.41 11.46
N ILE A 284 33.41 -10.28 10.78
CA ILE A 284 32.37 -9.30 11.11
C ILE A 284 31.12 -10.06 11.54
N THR A 285 30.56 -9.74 12.70
CA THR A 285 29.33 -10.36 13.19
C THR A 285 28.14 -9.44 12.97
N LEU A 286 27.04 -9.93 12.38
CA LEU A 286 25.73 -9.29 12.51
C LEU A 286 25.16 -9.69 13.87
N GLU A 287 25.17 -8.77 14.82
CA GLU A 287 24.65 -9.03 16.17
C GLU A 287 23.12 -9.03 16.15
N GLN A 288 22.56 -7.97 15.57
CA GLN A 288 21.14 -7.69 15.64
C GLN A 288 20.67 -6.98 14.38
N ILE A 289 19.45 -7.30 13.96
CA ILE A 289 18.74 -6.54 12.94
C ILE A 289 17.29 -6.32 13.35
N THR A 290 16.78 -5.12 13.15
CA THR A 290 15.37 -4.76 13.35
C THR A 290 14.79 -4.33 12.03
N LEU A 291 13.68 -4.95 11.61
CA LEU A 291 12.97 -4.62 10.38
C LEU A 291 11.59 -4.07 10.71
N ARG A 292 11.20 -3.00 10.01
CA ARG A 292 9.88 -2.39 10.10
C ARG A 292 9.30 -2.25 8.70
N LEU A 293 8.18 -2.92 8.44
CA LEU A 293 7.36 -2.65 7.25
C LEU A 293 6.55 -1.39 7.50
N LYS A 294 6.72 -0.39 6.63
CA LYS A 294 6.03 0.88 6.71
C LYS A 294 5.27 1.17 5.44
N ASP A 295 4.18 1.91 5.58
CA ASP A 295 3.45 2.48 4.47
C ASP A 295 3.76 3.97 4.26
N SER A 296 3.55 4.44 3.03
CA SER A 296 3.42 5.86 2.70
C SER A 296 2.19 6.04 1.83
N THR A 297 1.27 6.91 2.26
CA THR A 297 0.09 7.28 1.49
C THR A 297 0.17 8.75 1.14
N ARG A 298 0.23 9.08 -0.15
CA ARG A 298 0.00 10.45 -0.63
C ARG A 298 -1.48 10.62 -0.97
N ILE A 299 -2.06 11.70 -0.49
CA ILE A 299 -3.46 12.08 -0.73
C ILE A 299 -3.46 13.43 -1.42
N ARG A 300 -4.21 13.53 -2.51
CA ARG A 300 -4.38 14.75 -3.28
C ARG A 300 -5.84 15.19 -3.27
N CYS A 301 -6.06 16.49 -3.15
CA CYS A 301 -7.36 17.13 -3.30
C CYS A 301 -7.25 18.26 -4.32
N LYS A 302 -8.33 18.52 -5.05
CA LYS A 302 -8.41 19.70 -5.91
C LYS A 302 -8.47 20.96 -5.03
N GLY A 303 -7.69 21.97 -5.39
CA GLY A 303 -7.67 23.24 -4.67
C GLY A 303 -8.77 24.20 -5.14
N ASN A 304 -8.79 25.39 -4.55
CA ASN A 304 -9.74 26.45 -4.90
C ASN A 304 -9.22 27.26 -6.11
N VAL A 305 -9.95 28.30 -6.54
CA VAL A 305 -9.62 29.12 -7.73
C VAL A 305 -8.17 29.66 -7.76
N VAL A 306 -7.52 29.82 -6.61
CA VAL A 306 -6.15 30.39 -6.49
C VAL A 306 -5.04 29.33 -6.58
N THR A 307 -5.34 28.07 -6.25
CA THR A 307 -4.37 26.96 -6.18
C THR A 307 -4.98 25.73 -6.82
N SER A 308 -4.35 25.22 -7.88
CA SER A 308 -4.91 24.12 -8.67
C SER A 308 -5.06 22.82 -7.89
N GLU A 309 -4.20 22.57 -6.90
CA GLU A 309 -4.15 21.31 -6.16
C GLU A 309 -3.48 21.45 -4.79
N TYR A 310 -3.83 20.53 -3.89
CA TYR A 310 -3.13 20.29 -2.63
C TYR A 310 -2.78 18.82 -2.50
N CYS A 311 -1.57 18.53 -2.03
CA CYS A 311 -1.09 17.17 -1.79
C CYS A 311 -0.49 17.08 -0.39
N GLY A 312 -0.91 16.09 0.39
CA GLY A 312 -0.29 15.72 1.67
C GLY A 312 0.32 14.32 1.58
N GLU A 313 1.51 14.14 2.14
CA GLU A 313 2.14 12.82 2.26
C GLU A 313 2.07 12.32 3.71
N PHE A 314 1.25 11.31 3.96
CA PHE A 314 1.06 10.74 5.29
C PHE A 314 1.84 9.44 5.41
N ALA A 315 3.07 9.55 5.90
CA ALA A 315 4.00 8.45 5.98
C ALA A 315 3.98 7.75 7.35
N ASP A 316 4.67 6.60 7.41
CA ASP A 316 5.38 6.11 8.59
C ASP A 316 4.61 5.26 9.61
N VAL A 317 3.43 4.74 9.27
CA VAL A 317 2.79 3.75 10.14
C VAL A 317 3.56 2.44 10.05
N VAL A 318 4.06 1.98 11.19
CA VAL A 318 4.68 0.67 11.32
C VAL A 318 3.57 -0.37 11.30
N VAL A 319 3.52 -1.15 10.22
CA VAL A 319 2.51 -2.19 10.01
C VAL A 319 3.00 -3.55 10.50
N ALA A 320 4.30 -3.80 10.39
CA ALA A 320 4.97 -4.93 11.02
C ALA A 320 6.31 -4.48 11.58
N ASN A 321 6.71 -5.04 12.72
CA ASN A 321 7.98 -4.77 13.38
C ASN A 321 8.52 -6.06 13.98
N GLN A 322 9.76 -6.39 13.67
CA GLN A 322 10.41 -7.57 14.21
C GLN A 322 11.91 -7.33 14.36
N THR A 323 12.50 -7.97 15.36
CA THR A 323 13.92 -7.88 15.69
C THR A 323 14.47 -9.29 15.82
N TRP A 324 15.65 -9.51 15.26
CA TRP A 324 16.38 -10.78 15.35
C TRP A 324 17.74 -10.53 15.97
N GLU A 325 18.13 -11.41 16.90
CA GLU A 325 19.51 -11.56 17.34
C GLU A 325 20.11 -12.69 16.48
N THR A 326 21.01 -12.35 15.55
CA THR A 326 21.48 -13.33 14.55
C THR A 326 22.80 -13.97 14.98
N LYS A 327 23.72 -13.19 15.55
CA LYS A 327 25.11 -13.58 15.83
C LYS A 327 25.80 -14.24 14.62
N TYR A 328 25.37 -13.89 13.41
CA TYR A 328 25.89 -14.46 12.16
C TYR A 328 27.25 -13.86 11.86
N VAL A 329 28.24 -14.71 11.55
CA VAL A 329 29.63 -14.26 11.34
C VAL A 329 29.99 -14.35 9.86
N PHE A 330 30.34 -13.20 9.28
CA PHE A 330 30.93 -13.10 7.96
C PHE A 330 32.44 -13.32 8.06
N TYR A 331 32.91 -14.45 7.54
CA TYR A 331 34.33 -14.79 7.53
C TYR A 331 35.03 -14.23 6.27
N PRO A 332 36.29 -13.78 6.41
CA PRO A 332 37.14 -13.52 5.26
C PRO A 332 37.31 -14.76 4.39
N THR A 333 37.58 -14.53 3.11
CA THR A 333 38.06 -15.53 2.16
C THR A 333 39.50 -15.95 2.47
N ASP A 334 39.91 -17.13 2.01
CA ASP A 334 41.26 -17.68 2.26
C ASP A 334 42.40 -16.77 1.75
N ASP A 335 42.16 -16.03 0.67
CA ASP A 335 43.11 -15.07 0.10
C ASP A 335 43.11 -13.71 0.82
N ASN A 336 42.19 -13.53 1.78
CA ASN A 336 41.99 -12.34 2.58
C ASN A 336 41.72 -11.07 1.72
N GLN A 337 41.21 -11.22 0.50
CA GLN A 337 40.85 -10.11 -0.39
C GLN A 337 39.36 -9.78 -0.37
N ALA A 338 38.52 -10.64 0.23
CA ALA A 338 37.08 -10.43 0.35
C ALA A 338 36.50 -11.11 1.59
N TYR A 339 35.21 -10.89 1.85
CA TYR A 339 34.41 -11.75 2.72
C TYR A 339 33.73 -12.84 1.89
N ALA A 340 33.55 -14.02 2.47
CA ALA A 340 32.79 -15.10 1.85
C ALA A 340 31.37 -14.61 1.52
N TYR A 341 30.90 -14.93 0.32
CA TYR A 341 29.58 -14.51 -0.16
C TYR A 341 28.48 -15.46 0.31
N GLU A 342 28.46 -15.76 1.61
CA GLU A 342 27.36 -16.51 2.23
C GLU A 342 26.43 -15.51 2.93
N PRO A 343 25.21 -15.28 2.38
CA PRO A 343 24.29 -14.29 2.93
C PRO A 343 23.69 -14.76 4.26
N CYS A 344 23.54 -13.83 5.20
CA CYS A 344 22.62 -14.02 6.32
C CYS A 344 21.19 -13.80 5.83
N LEU A 345 20.35 -14.84 5.93
CA LEU A 345 18.95 -14.80 5.51
C LEU A 345 18.03 -14.50 6.69
N ILE A 346 17.14 -13.52 6.53
CA ILE A 346 16.22 -13.06 7.57
C ILE A 346 14.80 -13.03 7.02
N ASP A 347 13.91 -13.82 7.62
CA ASP A 347 12.53 -13.94 7.17
C ASP A 347 11.61 -12.95 7.89
N LEU A 348 10.86 -12.15 7.14
CA LEU A 348 9.84 -11.22 7.63
C LEU A 348 8.47 -11.59 7.04
N LYS A 349 7.44 -11.66 7.89
CA LYS A 349 6.06 -11.90 7.44
C LYS A 349 5.37 -10.61 7.01
N ILE A 350 4.83 -10.58 5.79
CA ILE A 350 3.98 -9.50 5.30
C ILE A 350 2.53 -9.75 5.75
N PRO A 351 1.90 -8.83 6.50
CA PRO A 351 0.50 -9.00 6.90
C PRO A 351 -0.46 -9.12 5.71
N ALA A 352 -1.46 -10.00 5.82
CA ALA A 352 -2.50 -10.15 4.79
C ALA A 352 -3.41 -8.92 4.67
N SER A 353 -3.47 -8.07 5.70
CA SER A 353 -4.22 -6.81 5.72
C SER A 353 -3.51 -5.67 4.94
N CYS A 354 -2.28 -5.88 4.48
CA CYS A 354 -1.58 -4.91 3.65
C CYS A 354 -2.35 -4.69 2.34
N THR A 355 -2.77 -3.45 2.11
CA THR A 355 -3.32 -3.03 0.82
C THR A 355 -2.22 -3.06 -0.24
N PRO A 356 -2.48 -3.57 -1.46
CA PRO A 356 -1.48 -3.55 -2.53
C PRO A 356 -0.94 -2.14 -2.82
N THR A 357 0.25 -2.05 -3.40
CA THR A 357 0.78 -0.80 -3.98
C THR A 357 -0.11 -0.38 -5.15
N PHE A 358 -0.52 0.89 -5.17
CA PHE A 358 -1.32 1.43 -6.28
C PHE A 358 -1.18 2.94 -6.40
N ARG A 359 -1.63 3.45 -7.56
CA ARG A 359 -1.70 4.87 -7.88
C ARG A 359 -3.03 5.17 -8.55
N THR A 360 -3.66 6.28 -8.17
CA THR A 360 -4.86 6.85 -8.79
C THR A 360 -4.66 8.33 -9.01
N CYS A 361 -5.70 9.03 -9.44
CA CYS A 361 -5.68 10.48 -9.58
C CYS A 361 -5.61 11.25 -8.25
N ASN A 362 -6.03 10.64 -7.14
CA ASN A 362 -6.07 11.29 -5.82
C ASN A 362 -5.41 10.52 -4.67
N PHE A 363 -4.94 9.29 -4.91
CA PHE A 363 -4.19 8.48 -3.94
C PHE A 363 -2.94 7.87 -4.58
N ARG A 364 -1.90 7.75 -3.76
CA ARG A 364 -0.75 6.89 -4.05
C ARG A 364 -0.39 6.13 -2.80
N LYS A 365 -0.32 4.81 -2.89
CA LYS A 365 0.08 3.92 -1.80
C LYS A 365 1.41 3.26 -2.15
N LYS A 366 2.40 3.38 -1.27
CA LYS A 366 3.70 2.72 -1.36
C LYS A 366 4.04 2.00 -0.07
N TRP A 367 4.96 1.05 -0.18
CA TRP A 367 5.50 0.30 0.93
C TRP A 367 7.03 0.33 0.90
N TYR A 368 7.63 0.26 2.07
CA TYR A 368 9.08 0.15 2.20
C TYR A 368 9.43 -0.55 3.52
N ILE A 369 10.55 -1.25 3.51
CA ILE A 369 11.16 -1.83 4.70
C ILE A 369 12.20 -0.83 5.21
N LYS A 370 12.05 -0.41 6.47
CA LYS A 370 13.03 0.40 7.19
C LYS A 370 13.64 -0.42 8.30
N GLY A 371 14.95 -0.58 8.28
CA GLY A 371 15.65 -1.37 9.28
C GLY A 371 16.84 -0.66 9.92
N ASP A 372 17.28 -1.26 11.01
CA ASP A 372 18.52 -0.94 11.71
C ASP A 372 19.31 -2.24 11.86
N ALA A 373 20.55 -2.26 11.41
CA ALA A 373 21.47 -3.39 11.56
C ALA A 373 22.64 -3.00 12.47
N VAL A 374 22.99 -3.89 13.40
CA VAL A 374 24.10 -3.74 14.34
C VAL A 374 25.14 -4.79 14.04
N PHE A 375 26.31 -4.33 13.61
CA PHE A 375 27.48 -5.16 13.34
C PHE A 375 28.48 -5.04 14.48
N SER A 376 29.15 -6.14 14.82
CA SER A 376 30.31 -6.14 15.72
C SER A 376 31.56 -6.58 14.96
N CYS A 377 32.64 -5.84 15.16
CA CYS A 377 33.95 -6.17 14.59
C CYS A 377 35.03 -5.71 15.56
N MET A 378 35.91 -6.61 15.99
CA MET A 378 37.02 -6.29 16.91
C MET A 378 36.57 -5.59 18.21
N SER A 379 35.39 -5.94 18.73
CA SER A 379 34.70 -5.32 19.89
C SER A 379 34.19 -3.90 19.70
N GLU A 380 34.20 -3.37 18.48
CA GLU A 380 33.47 -2.16 18.11
C GLU A 380 32.08 -2.54 17.59
N ASN A 381 31.04 -1.83 18.04
CA ASN A 381 29.68 -2.01 17.55
C ASN A 381 29.30 -0.86 16.62
N LEU A 382 28.89 -1.20 15.39
CA LEU A 382 28.53 -0.24 14.35
C LEU A 382 27.07 -0.42 13.99
N LYS A 383 26.33 0.68 13.95
CA LYS A 383 24.93 0.69 13.57
C LYS A 383 24.76 1.36 12.21
N THR A 384 24.01 0.73 11.32
CA THR A 384 23.53 1.33 10.07
C THR A 384 22.01 1.28 10.02
N SER A 385 21.42 2.31 9.44
CA SER A 385 19.99 2.37 9.16
C SER A 385 19.78 2.31 7.65
N PHE A 386 18.79 1.53 7.22
CA PHE A 386 18.52 1.31 5.81
C PHE A 386 17.04 1.44 5.48
N ARG A 387 16.78 1.68 4.20
CA ARG A 387 15.44 1.72 3.61
C ARG A 387 15.49 1.07 2.23
N CYS A 388 14.59 0.12 2.02
CA CYS A 388 14.38 -0.56 0.74
C CYS A 388 12.89 -0.42 0.37
N ASP A 389 12.59 0.14 -0.80
CA ASP A 389 11.22 0.21 -1.30
C ASP A 389 10.76 -1.18 -1.78
N VAL A 390 9.48 -1.51 -1.55
CA VAL A 390 8.85 -2.78 -1.94
C VAL A 390 7.48 -2.55 -2.55
N ASP A 391 7.13 -3.35 -3.55
CA ASP A 391 5.82 -3.38 -4.19
C ASP A 391 5.01 -4.55 -3.64
N ILE A 392 3.99 -4.25 -2.84
CA ILE A 392 3.05 -5.27 -2.36
C ILE A 392 1.98 -5.50 -3.43
N ILE A 393 1.77 -6.75 -3.81
CA ILE A 393 0.72 -7.16 -4.75
C ILE A 393 -0.29 -8.10 -4.08
N SER A 394 -1.48 -8.15 -4.68
CA SER A 394 -2.45 -9.20 -4.38
C SER A 394 -1.93 -10.56 -4.77
N LYS A 395 -2.44 -11.61 -4.12
CA LYS A 395 -2.10 -13.00 -4.44
C LYS A 395 -2.28 -13.29 -5.94
N PRO A 396 -1.25 -13.78 -6.66
CA PRO A 396 -1.34 -14.11 -8.07
C PRO A 396 -2.46 -15.13 -8.36
N ARG A 397 -3.08 -15.05 -9.55
CA ARG A 397 -4.06 -16.06 -9.99
C ARG A 397 -3.35 -17.24 -10.64
N ARG A 398 -3.77 -18.46 -10.28
CA ARG A 398 -3.60 -19.62 -11.17
C ARG A 398 -4.64 -19.53 -12.28
N TRP A 399 -4.20 -19.46 -13.52
CA TRP A 399 -5.09 -19.52 -14.69
C TRP A 399 -5.85 -20.86 -14.60
N ASN A 400 -7.19 -20.83 -14.55
CA ASN A 400 -8.12 -21.98 -14.48
C ASN A 400 -8.60 -22.51 -13.11
N ALA A 401 -8.26 -21.90 -11.97
CA ALA A 401 -8.83 -22.36 -10.71
C ALA A 401 -10.23 -21.77 -10.46
N VAL A 402 -11.25 -22.42 -11.02
CA VAL A 402 -12.64 -22.25 -10.56
C VAL A 402 -12.70 -22.78 -9.12
N GLY A 403 -12.75 -21.90 -8.13
CA GLY A 403 -12.87 -22.27 -6.71
C GLY A 403 -11.63 -22.09 -5.84
N ASP A 404 -10.55 -21.45 -6.31
CA ASP A 404 -9.41 -21.12 -5.46
C ASP A 404 -9.84 -20.17 -4.33
N ASN A 405 -9.71 -20.57 -3.06
CA ASN A 405 -10.05 -19.77 -1.87
C ASN A 405 -9.69 -18.27 -2.05
N HIS A 406 -10.70 -17.49 -2.41
CA HIS A 406 -10.57 -16.14 -2.95
C HIS A 406 -10.42 -15.11 -1.83
N GLY A 407 -9.32 -15.14 -1.07
CA GLY A 407 -8.91 -14.11 -0.10
C GLY A 407 -9.99 -13.65 0.88
N ASP A 408 -9.84 -14.00 2.15
CA ASP A 408 -10.76 -13.55 3.20
C ASP A 408 -10.61 -12.04 3.49
N ILE A 409 -11.73 -11.32 3.55
CA ILE A 409 -11.77 -9.88 3.91
C ILE A 409 -11.65 -9.63 5.41
N SER A 410 -11.59 -10.67 6.26
CA SER A 410 -11.52 -10.55 7.73
C SER A 410 -10.42 -9.61 8.24
N GLY A 411 -9.29 -9.49 7.53
CA GLY A 411 -8.21 -8.56 7.85
C GLY A 411 -8.41 -7.10 7.38
N LEU A 412 -9.44 -6.82 6.58
CA LEU A 412 -9.76 -5.47 6.04
C LEU A 412 -10.94 -4.80 6.75
N LEU A 413 -11.65 -5.53 7.61
CA LEU A 413 -12.80 -5.03 8.37
C LEU A 413 -12.34 -4.19 9.58
N MET A 414 -11.72 -3.05 9.34
CA MET A 414 -11.70 -1.97 10.33
C MET A 414 -12.94 -1.12 10.10
N VAL A 415 -13.99 -1.38 10.88
CA VAL A 415 -15.19 -0.55 10.94
C VAL A 415 -14.76 0.81 11.50
N GLY A 416 -14.44 1.74 10.63
CA GLY A 416 -14.54 3.16 10.97
C GLY A 416 -16.03 3.44 11.08
N GLU A 417 -16.52 3.70 12.29
CA GLU A 417 -17.84 4.29 12.49
C GLU A 417 -17.90 5.55 11.60
N GLU A 418 -18.79 5.52 10.59
CA GLU A 418 -19.14 6.69 9.81
C GLU A 418 -19.88 7.64 10.75
N GLU A 419 -19.20 8.69 11.24
CA GLU A 419 -19.91 9.94 11.47
C GLU A 419 -20.31 10.47 10.09
N ASP A 420 -21.53 10.13 9.68
CA ASP A 420 -22.22 10.75 8.56
C ASP A 420 -22.44 12.25 8.88
N GLU A 421 -21.40 13.07 8.77
CA GLU A 421 -21.54 14.54 8.79
C GLU A 421 -22.45 15.04 7.65
N ASP A 422 -22.74 14.20 6.64
CA ASP A 422 -23.68 14.51 5.57
C ASP A 422 -25.16 14.32 6.01
N ALA A 423 -25.45 13.74 7.19
CA ALA A 423 -26.82 13.60 7.72
C ALA A 423 -27.34 14.87 8.44
N ILE A 424 -26.45 15.75 8.92
CA ILE A 424 -26.83 16.90 9.76
C ILE A 424 -27.39 18.09 8.96
N ILE A 425 -27.21 18.15 7.64
CA ILE A 425 -27.67 19.29 6.81
C ILE A 425 -29.08 19.07 6.22
N THR A 426 -29.73 17.93 6.47
CA THR A 426 -31.05 17.61 5.86
C THR A 426 -32.24 17.65 6.82
N MET A 427 -32.06 18.09 8.08
CA MET A 427 -33.18 18.29 9.01
C MET A 427 -33.50 19.75 9.36
N ASP A 428 -32.60 20.72 9.10
CA ASP A 428 -32.84 22.15 9.43
C ASP A 428 -33.50 22.98 8.31
N LYS A 429 -34.17 22.34 7.34
CA LYS A 429 -35.00 23.05 6.34
C LYS A 429 -36.43 22.50 6.21
N ALA A 430 -36.93 21.89 7.28
CA ALA A 430 -38.35 21.54 7.42
C ALA A 430 -39.11 22.44 8.41
N THR A 431 -38.45 23.41 9.04
CA THR A 431 -39.08 24.47 9.85
C THR A 431 -38.33 25.80 9.69
N ALA A 432 -38.56 26.45 8.55
CA ALA A 432 -38.46 27.91 8.36
C ALA A 432 -39.18 28.29 7.06
#